data_AF-A0A7C3LA57-F1
#
_entry.id   AF-A0A7C3LA57-F1
#
_cell.length_a   1.000
_cell.length_b   1.000
_cell.length_c   1.000
_cell.angle_alpha   90.00
_cell.angle_beta   90.00
_cell.angle_gamma   90.00
#
_symmetry.space_group_name_H-M   'P 1'
#
loop_
_entity.id
_entity.type
_entity.pdbx_description
1 polymer ?
#
loop_
_entity_poly.entity_id
_entity_poly.type
_entity_poly.pdbx_seq_one_letter_code
_entity_poly.pdbx_strand_id
1 'polypeptide(L)'
;LLAGLVSSTALTLYFPRLSRGGEGRHVLLASGILLACSTMFPRILLVAAVINAGLFSSLLLPLTVMTVISVLPVLLHRRLAAQGQVQTGELLIKNPFQIRFALLFGALLAAITLIARALQEWMGETGVYMLAAVSGAMDVDAITLTLSRMSLDHLPLAITATGIVIAGAVNTLVKAGLAGILGSAELRLRVVLPLLGAAAAGLGVAWAI
;
A
#
# COMPACT_ATOMS: atom_id res chain seq x y z
N LEU A 1 -8.18 6.11 12.47
CA LEU A 1 -8.72 5.78 11.13
C LEU A 1 -8.47 6.91 10.13
N LEU A 2 -8.91 8.14 10.42
CA LEU A 2 -8.72 9.29 9.51
C LEU A 2 -7.25 9.59 9.15
N ALA A 3 -6.32 9.54 10.12
CA ALA A 3 -4.89 9.75 9.82
C ALA A 3 -4.27 8.67 8.89
N GLY A 4 -4.76 7.42 8.96
CA GLY A 4 -4.31 6.33 8.08
C GLY A 4 -4.87 6.43 6.67
N LEU A 5 -5.97 7.17 6.50
CA LEU A 5 -6.46 7.57 5.18
C LEU A 5 -5.60 8.69 4.57
N VAL A 6 -4.98 9.55 5.39
CA VAL A 6 -4.14 10.66 4.89
C VAL A 6 -2.73 10.18 4.52
N SER A 7 -2.09 9.34 5.34
CA SER A 7 -0.80 8.72 4.97
C SER A 7 -0.50 7.47 5.80
N SER A 8 -0.63 6.29 5.17
CA SER A 8 -0.25 5.02 5.77
C SER A 8 1.27 4.92 6.04
N THR A 9 2.09 5.62 5.26
CA THR A 9 3.55 5.69 5.43
C THR A 9 3.95 6.51 6.65
N ALA A 10 3.33 7.67 6.89
CA ALA A 10 3.64 8.51 8.04
C ALA A 10 3.35 7.79 9.38
N LEU A 11 2.24 7.07 9.44
CA LEU A 11 1.87 6.24 10.60
C LEU A 11 2.85 5.07 10.83
N THR A 12 3.28 4.42 9.76
CA THR A 12 4.26 3.32 9.82
C THR A 12 5.64 3.80 10.28
N LEU A 13 5.99 5.06 10.04
CA LEU A 13 7.24 5.66 10.55
C LEU A 13 7.14 6.10 12.01
N TYR A 14 5.97 6.57 12.45
CA TYR A 14 5.79 7.19 13.75
C TYR A 14 5.48 6.18 14.86
N PHE A 15 4.56 5.24 14.63
CA PHE A 15 4.06 4.32 15.67
C PHE A 15 5.11 3.31 16.17
N PRO A 16 6.01 2.77 15.35
CA PRO A 16 7.06 1.89 15.85
C PRO A 16 8.06 2.59 16.79
N ARG A 17 8.33 3.89 16.58
CA ARG A 17 9.21 4.68 17.45
C ARG A 17 8.61 4.89 18.84
N LEU A 18 7.29 5.11 18.90
CA LEU A 18 6.53 5.19 20.15
C LEU A 18 6.52 3.88 20.94
N SER A 19 6.69 2.74 20.28
CA SER A 19 6.65 1.42 20.94
C SER A 19 7.89 1.12 21.78
N ARG A 20 8.97 1.91 21.67
CA ARG A 20 10.18 1.75 22.49
C ARG A 20 10.10 2.47 23.83
N GLY A 21 9.12 3.36 24.03
CA GLY A 21 9.05 4.26 25.19
C GLY A 21 7.90 3.99 26.17
N GLY A 22 7.13 2.89 26.03
CA GLY A 22 6.00 2.61 26.93
C GLY A 22 5.57 1.15 26.95
N GLU A 23 5.56 0.57 28.14
CA GLU A 23 5.13 -0.80 28.42
C GLU A 23 3.61 -0.93 28.18
N GLY A 24 3.20 -1.96 27.41
CA GLY A 24 1.80 -2.40 27.32
C GLY A 24 0.96 -1.86 26.14
N ARG A 25 1.46 -0.96 25.28
CA ARG A 25 0.68 -0.39 24.15
C ARG A 25 0.94 -1.04 22.78
N HIS A 26 1.75 -2.10 22.73
CA HIS A 26 2.20 -2.72 21.47
C HIS A 26 1.05 -3.27 20.60
N VAL A 27 -0.01 -3.82 21.21
CA VAL A 27 -1.20 -4.33 20.49
C VAL A 27 -1.93 -3.21 19.74
N LEU A 28 -2.07 -2.06 20.40
CA LEU A 28 -2.83 -0.92 19.88
C LEU A 28 -2.05 -0.20 18.77
N LEU A 29 -0.74 -0.06 18.93
CA LEU A 29 0.15 0.47 17.90
C LEU A 29 0.21 -0.44 16.67
N ALA A 30 0.31 -1.76 16.85
CA ALA A 30 0.28 -2.73 15.76
C ALA A 30 -1.05 -2.67 15.00
N SER A 31 -2.17 -2.63 15.73
CA SER A 31 -3.50 -2.52 15.14
C SER A 31 -3.67 -1.22 14.34
N GLY A 32 -3.13 -0.11 14.83
CA GLY A 32 -3.12 1.17 14.10
C GLY A 32 -2.34 1.11 12.79
N ILE A 33 -1.15 0.49 12.79
CA ILE A 33 -0.33 0.31 11.59
C ILE A 33 -1.04 -0.59 10.58
N LEU A 34 -1.54 -1.75 11.02
CA LEU A 34 -2.23 -2.71 10.15
C LEU A 34 -3.49 -2.11 9.51
N LEU A 35 -4.32 -1.39 10.30
CA LEU A 35 -5.49 -0.70 9.76
C LEU A 35 -5.10 0.39 8.77
N ALA A 36 -4.06 1.17 9.05
CA ALA A 36 -3.58 2.20 8.13
C ALA A 36 -2.99 1.60 6.84
N CYS A 37 -2.31 0.46 6.90
CA CYS A 37 -1.85 -0.25 5.71
C CYS A 37 -3.02 -0.78 4.88
N SER A 38 -4.06 -1.28 5.56
CA SER A 38 -5.22 -1.91 4.92
C SER A 38 -6.09 -0.93 4.13
N THR A 39 -6.09 0.37 4.46
CA THR A 39 -6.86 1.38 3.68
C THR A 39 -6.33 1.58 2.27
N MET A 40 -5.10 1.14 1.99
CA MET A 40 -4.46 1.26 0.70
C MET A 40 -5.12 0.36 -0.36
N PHE A 41 -5.43 -0.90 -0.02
CA PHE A 41 -5.94 -1.85 -1.02
C PHE A 41 -7.33 -1.46 -1.57
N PRO A 42 -8.31 -1.03 -0.76
CA PRO A 42 -9.58 -0.51 -1.29
C PRO A 42 -9.39 0.74 -2.15
N ARG A 43 -8.41 1.59 -1.82
CA ARG A 43 -8.10 2.79 -2.62
C ARG A 43 -7.55 2.40 -3.98
N ILE A 44 -6.59 1.47 -4.04
CA ILE A 44 -6.04 0.95 -5.30
C ILE A 44 -7.16 0.40 -6.17
N LEU A 45 -8.05 -0.43 -5.61
CA LEU A 45 -9.19 -0.98 -6.33
C LEU A 45 -10.10 0.10 -6.91
N LEU A 46 -10.45 1.11 -6.09
CA LEU A 46 -11.31 2.21 -6.50
C LEU A 46 -10.67 3.02 -7.63
N VAL A 47 -9.42 3.45 -7.45
CA VAL A 47 -8.69 4.24 -8.46
C VAL A 47 -8.57 3.48 -9.78
N ALA A 48 -8.18 2.20 -9.72
CA ALA A 48 -8.05 1.37 -10.91
C ALA A 48 -9.40 1.17 -11.62
N ALA A 49 -10.47 0.85 -10.88
CA ALA A 49 -11.80 0.62 -11.44
C ALA A 49 -12.44 1.87 -12.03
N VAL A 50 -12.19 3.05 -11.45
CA VAL A 50 -12.66 4.34 -12.00
C VAL A 50 -11.98 4.66 -13.33
N ILE A 51 -10.71 4.32 -13.48
CA ILE A 51 -9.96 4.58 -14.72
C ILE A 51 -10.29 3.52 -15.78
N ASN A 52 -10.25 2.24 -15.42
CA ASN A 52 -10.60 1.14 -16.30
C ASN A 52 -11.41 0.09 -15.53
N ALA A 53 -12.73 0.07 -15.75
CA ALA A 53 -13.65 -0.86 -15.10
C ALA A 53 -13.29 -2.34 -15.34
N GLY A 54 -12.60 -2.67 -16.44
CA GLY A 54 -12.12 -4.02 -16.73
C GLY A 54 -11.10 -4.55 -15.72
N LEU A 55 -10.41 -3.66 -14.97
CA LEU A 55 -9.48 -4.05 -13.92
C LEU A 55 -10.19 -4.52 -12.64
N PHE A 56 -11.47 -4.20 -12.47
CA PHE A 56 -12.19 -4.49 -11.23
C PHE A 56 -12.20 -5.99 -10.93
N SER A 57 -12.59 -6.82 -11.89
CA SER A 57 -12.67 -8.28 -11.71
C SER A 57 -11.31 -8.90 -11.41
N SER A 58 -10.25 -8.43 -12.08
CA SER A 58 -8.89 -8.96 -11.91
C SER A 58 -8.24 -8.51 -10.60
N LEU A 59 -8.60 -7.34 -10.08
CA LEU A 59 -8.02 -6.80 -8.84
C LEU A 59 -8.84 -7.10 -7.59
N LEU A 60 -10.14 -7.39 -7.73
CA LEU A 60 -11.04 -7.62 -6.59
C LEU A 60 -10.51 -8.74 -5.69
N LEU A 61 -10.21 -9.91 -6.25
CA LEU A 61 -9.79 -11.07 -5.46
C LEU A 61 -8.40 -10.86 -4.80
N PRO A 62 -7.34 -10.44 -5.51
CA PRO A 62 -6.04 -10.18 -4.88
C PRO A 62 -6.12 -9.13 -3.77
N LEU A 63 -6.75 -7.99 -4.02
CA LEU A 63 -6.77 -6.87 -3.07
C LEU A 63 -7.66 -7.16 -1.85
N THR A 64 -8.75 -7.89 -2.01
CA THR A 64 -9.58 -8.32 -0.87
C THR A 64 -8.83 -9.29 0.02
N VAL A 65 -8.12 -10.26 -0.55
CA VAL A 65 -7.28 -11.20 0.22
C VAL A 65 -6.20 -10.46 1.02
N MET A 66 -5.49 -9.52 0.38
CA MET A 66 -4.50 -8.68 1.07
C MET A 66 -5.11 -7.88 2.23
N THR A 67 -6.30 -7.33 2.01
CA THR A 67 -7.05 -6.57 3.03
C THR A 67 -7.44 -7.46 4.21
N VAL A 68 -8.02 -8.63 3.94
CA VAL A 68 -8.47 -9.56 4.97
C VAL A 68 -7.30 -10.02 5.82
N ILE A 69 -6.19 -10.44 5.21
CA ILE A 69 -4.99 -10.90 5.93
C ILE A 69 -4.39 -9.78 6.79
N SER A 70 -4.41 -8.53 6.31
CA SER A 70 -3.90 -7.38 7.05
C SER A 70 -4.82 -7.00 8.23
N VAL A 71 -6.14 -7.19 8.11
CA VAL A 71 -7.14 -6.80 9.14
C VAL A 71 -7.41 -7.92 10.14
N LEU A 72 -7.28 -9.19 9.76
CA LEU A 72 -7.59 -10.34 10.62
C LEU A 72 -6.90 -10.30 11.99
N PRO A 73 -5.59 -9.98 12.10
CA PRO A 73 -4.92 -9.87 13.40
C PRO A 73 -5.51 -8.76 14.28
N VAL A 74 -6.01 -7.68 13.67
CA VAL A 74 -6.66 -6.58 14.38
C VAL A 74 -7.95 -7.05 15.05
N LEU A 75 -8.76 -7.85 14.34
CA LEU A 75 -10.00 -8.40 14.88
C LEU A 75 -9.75 -9.39 16.00
N LEU A 76 -8.72 -10.24 15.86
CA LEU A 76 -8.30 -11.18 16.91
C LEU A 76 -7.79 -10.46 18.15
N HIS A 77 -7.01 -9.39 17.98
CA HIS A 77 -6.53 -8.55 19.09
C HIS A 77 -7.65 -7.77 19.78
N ARG A 78 -8.66 -7.30 19.06
CA ARG A 78 -9.83 -6.61 19.64
C ARG A 78 -10.68 -7.53 20.52
N ARG A 79 -10.69 -8.84 20.28
CA ARG A 79 -11.38 -9.81 21.15
C ARG A 79 -10.63 -10.07 22.47
N LEU A 80 -9.33 -9.77 22.54
CA LEU A 80 -8.49 -9.99 23.73
C LEU A 80 -8.25 -8.71 24.56
N ALA A 81 -8.39 -7.51 24.00
CA ALA A 81 -8.04 -6.26 24.67
C ALA A 81 -9.29 -5.39 24.95
N ALA A 82 -9.68 -5.31 26.22
CA ALA A 82 -10.55 -4.25 26.71
C ALA A 82 -9.80 -2.91 26.65
N GLN A 83 -10.39 -1.94 25.94
CA GLN A 83 -10.18 -0.50 26.06
C GLN A 83 -8.75 0.04 26.15
N GLY A 84 -8.24 0.54 25.02
CA GLY A 84 -7.18 1.56 25.00
C GLY A 84 -7.39 2.47 23.81
N GLN A 85 -7.70 3.75 24.03
CA GLN A 85 -7.68 4.77 23.00
C GLN A 85 -6.27 5.35 22.89
N VAL A 86 -5.64 5.22 21.73
CA VAL A 86 -4.46 6.03 21.40
C VAL A 86 -4.97 7.35 20.88
N GLN A 87 -4.76 8.41 21.65
CA GLN A 87 -4.88 9.78 21.17
C GLN A 87 -3.81 10.00 20.09
N THR A 88 -4.22 9.98 18.82
CA THR A 88 -3.43 10.57 17.75
C THR A 88 -3.49 12.08 17.95
N GLY A 89 -2.40 12.67 18.46
CA GLY A 89 -2.24 14.12 18.46
C GLY A 89 -2.48 14.65 17.05
N GLU A 90 -3.17 15.79 16.97
CA GLU A 90 -3.51 16.47 15.71
C GLU A 90 -2.25 16.63 14.84
N LEU A 91 -2.16 15.81 13.79
CA LEU A 91 -1.18 16.03 12.74
C LEU A 91 -1.65 17.25 11.97
N LEU A 92 -1.07 18.40 12.29
CA LEU A 92 -1.23 19.66 11.58
C LEU A 92 -1.07 19.43 10.08
N ILE A 93 -2.20 19.38 9.37
CA ILE A 93 -2.27 19.46 7.92
C ILE A 93 -1.92 20.90 7.56
N LYS A 94 -0.63 21.18 7.40
CA LYS A 94 -0.21 22.38 6.69
C LYS A 94 -0.41 22.06 5.22
N ASN A 95 -1.39 22.69 4.59
CA ASN A 95 -1.63 22.65 3.15
C ASN A 95 -0.98 23.89 2.53
N PRO A 96 0.26 23.83 2.01
CA PRO A 96 0.92 24.98 1.41
C PRO A 96 1.00 24.72 -0.11
N PHE A 97 0.10 25.35 -0.86
CA PHE A 97 0.13 25.44 -2.33
C PHE A 97 -0.11 24.13 -3.11
N GLN A 98 -1.39 23.78 -3.27
CA GLN A 98 -1.88 22.66 -4.08
C GLN A 98 -1.39 22.67 -5.54
N ILE A 99 -1.08 23.85 -6.10
CA ILE A 99 -0.63 23.98 -7.50
C ILE A 99 0.79 23.41 -7.70
N ARG A 100 1.73 23.67 -6.77
CA ARG A 100 3.09 23.13 -6.86
C ARG A 100 3.10 21.61 -6.71
N PHE A 101 2.29 21.08 -5.79
CA PHE A 101 2.12 19.63 -5.63
C PHE A 101 1.45 18.99 -6.84
N ALA A 102 0.40 19.61 -7.40
CA ALA A 102 -0.26 19.11 -8.60
C ALA A 102 0.68 19.08 -9.81
N LEU A 103 1.50 20.13 -10.01
CA LEU A 103 2.53 20.17 -11.05
C LEU A 103 3.59 19.08 -10.84
N LEU A 104 4.09 18.93 -9.62
CA LEU A 104 5.10 17.91 -9.30
C LEU A 104 4.56 16.49 -9.49
N PHE A 105 3.31 16.25 -9.07
CA PHE A 105 2.63 14.97 -9.26
C PHE A 105 2.36 14.68 -10.74
N GLY A 106 1.92 15.69 -11.51
CA GLY A 106 1.75 15.57 -12.96
C GLY A 106 3.06 15.26 -13.69
N ALA A 107 4.16 15.92 -13.30
CA ALA A 107 5.49 15.65 -13.83
C ALA A 107 5.97 14.23 -13.48
N LEU A 108 5.75 13.79 -12.24
CA LEU A 108 6.05 12.42 -11.80
C LEU A 108 5.25 11.40 -12.62
N LEU A 109 3.96 11.62 -12.81
CA LEU A 109 3.11 10.75 -13.62
C LEU A 109 3.60 10.66 -15.07
N ALA A 110 3.95 11.80 -15.68
CA ALA A 110 4.48 11.83 -17.04
C ALA A 110 5.80 11.06 -17.15
N ALA A 111 6.71 11.24 -16.17
CA ALA A 111 7.97 10.53 -16.12
C ALA A 111 7.78 9.01 -15.96
N ILE A 112 6.94 8.57 -15.01
CA ILE A 112 6.63 7.15 -14.82
C ILE A 112 5.99 6.57 -16.09
N THR A 113 5.07 7.29 -16.73
CA THR A 113 4.42 6.85 -17.97
C THR A 113 5.45 6.69 -19.10
N LEU A 114 6.36 7.64 -19.27
CA LEU A 114 7.40 7.58 -20.28
C LEU A 114 8.36 6.40 -20.03
N ILE A 115 8.80 6.22 -18.78
CA ILE A 115 9.66 5.09 -18.39
C ILE A 115 8.93 3.76 -18.59
N ALA A 116 7.63 3.69 -18.25
CA ALA A 116 6.80 2.49 -18.43
C ALA A 116 6.73 2.09 -19.89
N ARG A 117 6.46 3.04 -20.78
CA ARG A 117 6.44 2.84 -22.23
C ARG A 117 7.79 2.37 -22.75
N ALA A 118 8.87 3.05 -22.37
CA ALA A 118 10.22 2.69 -22.82
C ALA A 118 10.62 1.27 -22.35
N LEU A 119 10.34 0.94 -21.09
CA LEU A 119 10.60 -0.39 -20.55
C LEU A 119 9.71 -1.46 -21.17
N GLN A 120 8.45 -1.13 -21.50
CA GLN A 120 7.57 -2.05 -22.21
C GLN A 120 8.08 -2.33 -23.63
N GLU A 121 8.57 -1.32 -24.35
CA GLU A 121 9.13 -1.51 -25.69
C GLU A 121 10.45 -2.28 -25.68
N TRP A 122 11.33 -2.02 -24.71
CA TRP A 122 12.67 -2.64 -24.67
C TRP A 122 12.70 -3.99 -23.95
N MET A 123 11.89 -4.16 -22.92
CA MET A 123 11.93 -5.32 -22.00
C MET A 123 10.60 -6.05 -21.89
N GLY A 124 9.58 -5.65 -22.66
CA GLY A 124 8.26 -6.26 -22.62
C GLY A 124 7.58 -6.14 -21.25
N GLU A 125 6.87 -7.19 -20.87
CA GLU A 125 6.10 -7.24 -19.61
C GLU A 125 7.00 -7.11 -18.37
N THR A 126 8.20 -7.69 -18.42
CA THR A 126 9.16 -7.67 -17.32
C THR A 126 9.56 -6.24 -16.97
N GLY A 127 9.70 -5.37 -17.97
CA GLY A 127 9.98 -3.95 -17.78
C GLY A 127 8.88 -3.24 -16.98
N VAL A 128 7.62 -3.54 -17.30
CA VAL A 128 6.45 -3.01 -16.59
C VAL A 128 6.41 -3.49 -15.14
N TYR A 129 6.70 -4.78 -14.89
CA TYR A 129 6.73 -5.33 -13.53
C TYR A 129 7.87 -4.74 -12.67
N MET A 130 9.06 -4.54 -13.24
CA MET A 130 10.16 -3.88 -12.53
C MET A 130 9.83 -2.44 -12.19
N LEU A 131 9.26 -1.69 -13.13
CA LEU A 131 8.81 -0.33 -12.86
C LEU A 131 7.74 -0.32 -11.76
N ALA A 132 6.77 -1.24 -11.83
CA ALA A 132 5.73 -1.36 -10.84
C ALA A 132 6.29 -1.62 -9.44
N ALA A 133 7.30 -2.48 -9.33
CA ALA A 133 7.99 -2.74 -8.07
C ALA A 133 8.71 -1.49 -7.53
N VAL A 134 9.53 -0.83 -8.36
CA VAL A 134 10.33 0.33 -7.95
C VAL A 134 9.42 1.52 -7.60
N SER A 135 8.47 1.85 -8.46
CA SER A 135 7.53 2.94 -8.22
C SER A 135 6.58 2.61 -7.06
N GLY A 136 6.13 1.36 -6.94
CA GLY A 136 5.29 0.91 -5.84
C GLY A 136 5.95 1.04 -4.47
N ALA A 137 7.28 0.89 -4.38
CA ALA A 137 8.04 1.15 -3.16
C ALA A 137 7.94 2.63 -2.72
N MET A 138 7.81 3.57 -3.67
CA MET A 138 7.77 5.01 -3.43
C MET A 138 6.34 5.52 -3.23
N ASP A 139 5.49 5.32 -4.25
CA ASP A 139 4.09 5.76 -4.28
C ASP A 139 3.25 4.79 -5.12
N VAL A 140 2.46 3.98 -4.41
CA VAL A 140 1.57 3.00 -5.04
C VAL A 140 0.40 3.67 -5.78
N ASP A 141 -0.04 4.86 -5.36
CA ASP A 141 -1.19 5.55 -5.95
C ASP A 141 -0.81 6.09 -7.32
N ALA A 142 0.38 6.71 -7.45
CA ALA A 142 0.91 7.20 -8.72
C ALA A 142 1.04 6.09 -9.77
N ILE A 143 1.69 4.98 -9.43
CA ILE A 143 1.88 3.87 -10.37
C ILE A 143 0.57 3.16 -10.72
N THR A 144 -0.36 3.02 -9.76
CA THR A 144 -1.69 2.45 -10.04
C THR A 144 -2.41 3.29 -11.09
N LEU A 145 -2.38 4.61 -10.95
CA LEU A 145 -3.00 5.53 -11.90
C LEU A 145 -2.32 5.46 -13.27
N THR A 146 -0.98 5.38 -13.34
CA THR A 146 -0.23 5.21 -14.59
C THR A 146 -0.63 3.93 -15.32
N LEU A 147 -0.52 2.79 -14.65
CA LEU A 147 -0.78 1.48 -15.27
C LEU A 147 -2.25 1.36 -15.68
N SER A 148 -3.17 1.87 -14.85
CA SER A 148 -4.60 1.86 -15.16
C SER A 148 -4.94 2.71 -16.38
N ARG A 149 -4.24 3.83 -16.61
CA ARG A 149 -4.37 4.63 -17.85
C ARG A 149 -3.78 3.92 -19.06
N MET A 150 -2.59 3.32 -18.93
CA MET A 150 -1.91 2.61 -20.01
C MET A 150 -2.72 1.40 -20.53
N SER A 151 -3.26 0.62 -19.60
CA SER A 151 -4.69 0.34 -19.51
C SER A 151 -5.57 0.36 -20.75
N LEU A 152 -6.04 1.58 -21.00
CA LEU A 152 -7.08 1.92 -21.95
C LEU A 152 -6.55 1.98 -23.38
N ASP A 153 -5.24 2.10 -23.54
CA ASP A 153 -4.61 2.34 -24.83
C ASP A 153 -4.01 1.05 -25.41
N HIS A 154 -3.16 0.35 -24.65
CA HIS A 154 -2.22 -0.63 -25.23
C HIS A 154 -1.64 -1.64 -24.23
N LEU A 155 -1.83 -1.47 -22.92
CA LEU A 155 -1.31 -2.42 -21.93
C LEU A 155 -2.39 -3.45 -21.61
N PRO A 156 -2.14 -4.76 -21.83
CA PRO A 156 -3.07 -5.83 -21.48
C PRO A 156 -3.54 -5.74 -20.02
N LEU A 157 -4.82 -6.03 -19.79
CA LEU A 157 -5.43 -5.99 -18.45
C LEU A 157 -4.73 -6.93 -17.47
N ALA A 158 -4.30 -8.11 -17.91
CA ALA A 158 -3.57 -9.07 -17.07
C ALA A 158 -2.23 -8.50 -16.57
N ILE A 159 -1.42 -7.95 -17.48
CA ILE A 159 -0.12 -7.32 -17.13
C ILE A 159 -0.35 -6.13 -16.21
N THR A 160 -1.38 -5.32 -16.49
CA THR A 160 -1.74 -4.17 -15.67
C THR A 160 -2.11 -4.59 -14.25
N ALA A 161 -2.99 -5.59 -14.10
CA ALA A 161 -3.44 -6.09 -12.82
C ALA A 161 -2.27 -6.66 -12.01
N THR A 162 -1.44 -7.50 -12.63
CA THR A 162 -0.24 -8.08 -12.00
C THR A 162 0.74 -6.99 -11.57
N GLY A 163 0.99 -5.99 -12.41
CA GLY A 163 1.82 -4.83 -12.06
C GLY A 163 1.29 -4.06 -10.85
N ILE A 164 -0.01 -3.78 -10.79
CA ILE A 164 -0.65 -3.09 -9.66
C ILE A 164 -0.52 -3.91 -8.37
N VAL A 165 -0.71 -5.24 -8.44
CA VAL A 165 -0.54 -6.12 -7.27
C VAL A 165 0.92 -6.17 -6.82
N ILE A 166 1.89 -6.24 -7.74
CA ILE A 166 3.32 -6.13 -7.43
C ILE A 166 3.63 -4.82 -6.72
N ALA A 167 3.14 -3.70 -7.23
CA ALA A 167 3.31 -2.39 -6.61
C ALA A 167 2.76 -2.37 -5.18
N GLY A 168 1.54 -2.89 -4.98
CA GLY A 168 0.91 -3.01 -3.67
C GLY A 168 1.67 -3.93 -2.71
N ALA A 169 2.19 -5.05 -3.21
CA ALA A 169 2.99 -5.98 -2.43
C ALA A 169 4.31 -5.35 -2.00
N VAL A 170 5.06 -4.72 -2.91
CA VAL A 170 6.33 -4.05 -2.59
C VAL A 170 6.11 -2.91 -1.59
N ASN A 171 5.06 -2.10 -1.75
CA ASN A 171 4.72 -1.05 -0.79
C ASN A 171 4.46 -1.64 0.62
N THR A 172 3.76 -2.77 0.66
CA THR A 172 3.48 -3.52 1.90
C THR A 172 4.76 -4.07 2.53
N LEU A 173 5.68 -4.60 1.74
CA LEU A 173 6.99 -5.07 2.20
C LEU A 173 7.85 -3.94 2.76
N VAL A 174 7.86 -2.78 2.12
CA VAL A 174 8.56 -1.58 2.63
C VAL A 174 8.00 -1.19 4.00
N LYS A 175 6.67 -1.18 4.16
CA LYS A 175 6.02 -0.89 5.47
C LYS A 175 6.34 -1.94 6.52
N ALA A 176 6.41 -3.22 6.15
CA ALA A 176 6.84 -4.29 7.04
C ALA A 176 8.30 -4.08 7.48
N GLY A 177 9.20 -3.73 6.55
CA GLY A 177 10.60 -3.41 6.84
C GLY A 177 10.73 -2.24 7.81
N LEU A 178 10.01 -1.14 7.57
CA LEU A 178 9.97 0.02 8.46
C LEU A 178 9.48 -0.37 9.86
N ALA A 179 8.35 -1.08 9.95
CA ALA A 179 7.83 -1.55 11.24
C ALA A 179 8.81 -2.48 11.97
N GLY A 180 9.54 -3.32 11.22
CA GLY A 180 10.51 -4.26 11.78
C GLY A 180 11.78 -3.59 12.32
N ILE A 181 12.33 -2.63 11.58
CA ILE A 181 13.56 -1.91 11.98
C ILE A 181 13.27 -0.97 13.16
N LEU A 182 12.15 -0.26 13.11
CA LEU A 182 11.85 0.80 14.08
C LEU A 182 11.11 0.29 15.33
N GLY A 183 10.39 -0.82 15.25
CA GLY A 183 9.55 -1.36 16.33
C GLY A 183 10.27 -2.23 17.37
N SER A 184 9.64 -2.37 18.54
CA SER A 184 10.04 -3.34 19.57
C SER A 184 9.82 -4.79 19.09
N ALA A 185 10.47 -5.76 19.74
CA ALA A 185 10.42 -7.18 19.34
C ALA A 185 8.97 -7.71 19.26
N GLU A 186 8.13 -7.35 20.23
CA GLU A 186 6.71 -7.74 20.27
C GLU A 186 5.85 -7.06 19.20
N LEU A 187 6.17 -5.80 18.86
CA LEU A 187 5.48 -5.08 17.78
C LEU A 187 5.84 -5.65 16.41
N ARG A 188 7.14 -5.96 16.21
CA ARG A 188 7.69 -6.48 14.96
C ARG A 188 6.96 -7.74 14.52
N LEU A 189 6.84 -8.73 15.39
CA LEU A 189 6.20 -10.00 15.03
C LEU A 189 4.72 -9.82 14.64
N ARG A 190 4.02 -8.94 15.36
CA ARG A 190 2.59 -8.67 15.18
C ARG A 190 2.25 -7.85 13.94
N VAL A 191 3.21 -7.15 13.34
CA VAL A 191 3.00 -6.32 12.14
C VAL A 191 3.67 -6.93 10.91
N VAL A 192 4.91 -7.42 11.04
CA VAL A 192 5.65 -7.96 9.90
C VAL A 192 5.00 -9.22 9.37
N LEU A 193 4.62 -10.16 10.24
CA LEU A 193 4.07 -11.45 9.80
C LEU A 193 2.76 -11.28 8.99
N PRO A 194 1.77 -10.48 9.43
CA PRO A 194 0.58 -10.25 8.61
C PRO A 194 0.85 -9.52 7.30
N LEU A 195 1.76 -8.54 7.28
CA LEU A 195 2.06 -7.79 6.06
C LEU A 195 2.82 -8.65 5.03
N LEU A 196 3.74 -9.51 5.48
CA LEU A 196 4.37 -10.51 4.62
C LEU A 196 3.34 -11.51 4.07
N GLY A 197 2.44 -11.99 4.93
CA GLY A 197 1.34 -12.88 4.52
C GLY A 197 0.42 -12.23 3.49
N ALA A 198 0.08 -10.95 3.67
CA ALA A 198 -0.73 -10.20 2.72
C ALA A 198 0.00 -10.05 1.37
N ALA A 199 1.28 -9.65 1.37
CA ALA A 199 2.08 -9.53 0.16
C ALA A 199 2.18 -10.86 -0.62
N ALA A 200 2.49 -11.95 0.08
CA ALA A 200 2.62 -13.28 -0.53
C ALA A 200 1.28 -13.80 -1.07
N ALA A 201 0.20 -13.65 -0.32
CA ALA A 201 -1.12 -14.11 -0.75
C ALA A 201 -1.66 -13.28 -1.93
N GLY A 202 -1.47 -11.96 -1.91
CA GLY A 202 -1.86 -11.09 -3.03
C GLY A 202 -1.16 -11.48 -4.34
N LEU A 203 0.16 -11.70 -4.28
CA LEU A 203 0.94 -12.16 -5.43
C LEU A 203 0.52 -13.56 -5.89
N GLY A 204 0.31 -14.49 -4.95
CA GLY A 204 -0.11 -15.85 -5.28
C GLY A 204 -1.49 -15.91 -5.95
N VAL A 205 -2.43 -15.09 -5.51
CA VAL A 205 -3.75 -14.98 -6.14
C VAL A 205 -3.64 -14.33 -7.53
N ALA A 206 -2.85 -13.25 -7.66
CA ALA A 206 -2.66 -12.58 -8.95
C ALA A 206 -1.97 -13.47 -9.99
N TRP A 207 -1.11 -14.40 -9.56
CA TRP A 207 -0.47 -15.35 -10.46
C TRP A 207 -1.38 -16.52 -10.88
N ALA A 208 -2.46 -16.77 -10.13
CA ALA A 208 -3.39 -17.86 -10.37
C ALA A 208 -4.59 -17.48 -11.26
N ILE A 209 -4.72 -16.19 -11.63
CA ILE A 209 -5.79 -15.62 -12.46
C ILE A 209 -5.22 -15.24 -13.82
#